data_AF-A0AAV6WD88-F1
#
_entry.id   AF-A0AAV6WD88-F1
#
_cell.length_a   1.000
_cell.length_b   1.000
_cell.length_c   1.000
_cell.angle_alpha   90.00
_cell.angle_beta   90.00
_cell.angle_gamma   90.00
#
_symmetry.space_group_name_H-M   'P 1'
#
loop_
_entity.id
_entity.type
_entity.pdbx_description
1 polymer ?
#
loop_
_entity_poly.entity_id
_entity_poly.type
_entity_poly.pdbx_seq_one_letter_code
_entity_poly.pdbx_strand_id
1 'polypeptide(L)'
;MKKIKQPRLRVEIPVVDDSPASLSQLALQVFNEMPMRKKGSKIKILILWPNQRLTMAAIDAFDSHSSDIVVQNIDISSILDEDIRTLNSADVAVFMAPEASQLAVMKTVSDRFYPKPVVMFNPKWVFEDEVNFGEMSGFVGSFEVVYSFMGLEVRGILSKKKGVVFKCVKDGVLSGERWNVFVEEEEGELRVVSRFKSRPSITEVENVLYNLMAINSPVTKSAKFLKDLVSNVTGKK
;
A
#
# COMPACT_ATOMS: atom_id res chain seq x y z
N MET A 1 1.02 28.65 -18.99
CA MET A 1 1.54 27.29 -19.20
C MET A 1 0.96 26.35 -18.15
N LYS A 2 0.32 25.23 -18.54
CA LYS A 2 -0.15 24.22 -17.57
C LYS A 2 1.06 23.46 -17.01
N LYS A 3 1.26 23.48 -15.68
CA LYS A 3 2.28 22.64 -15.04
C LYS A 3 1.93 21.16 -15.29
N ILE A 4 2.91 20.37 -15.73
CA ILE A 4 2.74 18.92 -15.91
C ILE A 4 2.55 18.32 -14.51
N LYS A 5 1.47 17.55 -14.29
CA LYS A 5 1.27 16.87 -13.00
C LYS A 5 2.35 15.79 -12.84
N GLN A 6 3.12 15.86 -11.77
CA GLN A 6 4.04 14.80 -11.39
C GLN A 6 3.25 13.57 -10.92
N PRO A 7 3.48 12.37 -11.49
CA PRO A 7 2.90 11.15 -10.94
C PRO A 7 3.49 10.85 -9.56
N ARG A 8 2.64 10.75 -8.55
CA ARG A 8 3.02 10.39 -7.18
C ARG A 8 2.20 9.18 -6.78
N LEU A 9 2.83 8.02 -6.67
CA LEU A 9 2.13 6.74 -6.51
C LEU A 9 2.48 6.09 -5.19
N ARG A 10 1.50 5.46 -4.53
CA ARG A 10 1.72 4.71 -3.30
C ARG A 10 1.35 3.25 -3.46
N VAL A 11 2.23 2.39 -2.98
CA VAL A 11 2.11 0.94 -3.03
C VAL A 11 2.34 0.37 -1.63
N GLU A 12 1.41 -0.45 -1.17
CA GLU A 12 1.48 -1.14 0.13
C GLU A 12 1.24 -2.64 -0.07
N ILE A 13 2.30 -3.43 0.05
CA ILE A 13 2.31 -4.88 -0.14
C ILE A 13 2.73 -5.54 1.18
N PRO A 14 2.14 -6.68 1.57
CA PRO A 14 2.53 -7.38 2.77
C PRO A 14 3.99 -7.79 2.70
N VAL A 15 4.71 -7.58 3.79
CA VAL A 15 6.09 -8.04 3.98
C VAL A 15 6.09 -9.15 5.01
N VAL A 16 6.98 -10.13 4.84
CA VAL A 16 7.19 -11.21 5.82
C VAL A 16 7.73 -10.62 7.12
N ASP A 17 8.71 -9.72 7.00
CA ASP A 17 9.28 -8.92 8.08
C ASP A 17 9.98 -7.66 7.51
N ASP A 18 10.40 -6.75 8.40
CA ASP A 18 11.14 -5.54 8.07
C ASP A 18 12.67 -5.76 8.05
N SER A 19 13.12 -7.01 7.91
CA SER A 19 14.56 -7.29 7.84
C SER A 19 15.16 -6.77 6.53
N PRO A 20 16.47 -6.45 6.51
CA PRO A 20 17.12 -6.02 5.28
C PRO A 20 17.04 -7.03 4.15
N ALA A 21 17.11 -8.32 4.45
CA ALA A 21 16.98 -9.37 3.45
C ALA A 21 15.59 -9.38 2.80
N SER A 22 14.53 -9.34 3.62
CA SER A 22 13.15 -9.36 3.12
C SER A 22 12.81 -8.13 2.28
N LEU A 23 13.18 -6.93 2.74
CA LEU A 23 12.89 -5.70 2.00
C LEU A 23 13.71 -5.58 0.71
N SER A 24 14.97 -6.00 0.72
CA SER A 24 15.83 -6.00 -0.47
C SER A 24 15.35 -7.00 -1.51
N GLN A 25 14.97 -8.20 -1.07
CA GLN A 25 14.41 -9.22 -1.96
C GLN A 25 13.08 -8.78 -2.58
N LEU A 26 12.20 -8.13 -1.79
CA LEU A 26 10.95 -7.57 -2.32
C LEU A 26 11.22 -6.47 -3.36
N ALA A 27 12.14 -5.55 -3.06
CA ALA A 27 12.51 -4.50 -4.00
C ALA A 27 13.08 -5.09 -5.30
N LEU A 28 13.93 -6.12 -5.21
CA LEU A 28 14.46 -6.84 -6.37
C LEU A 28 13.32 -7.45 -7.20
N GLN A 29 12.43 -8.23 -6.59
CA GLN A 29 11.31 -8.87 -7.29
C GLN A 29 10.40 -7.85 -7.99
N VAL A 30 10.12 -6.72 -7.34
CA VAL A 30 9.22 -5.71 -7.92
C VAL A 30 9.89 -4.90 -9.02
N PHE A 31 11.11 -4.42 -8.81
CA PHE A 31 11.72 -3.41 -9.67
C PHE A 31 12.70 -3.98 -10.70
N ASN A 32 13.30 -5.14 -10.43
CA ASN A 32 14.20 -5.79 -11.38
C ASN A 32 13.46 -6.62 -12.42
N GLU A 33 12.33 -7.21 -12.02
CA GLU A 33 11.49 -8.06 -12.88
C GLU A 33 10.31 -7.29 -13.51
N MET A 34 10.24 -5.97 -13.28
CA MET A 34 9.15 -5.16 -13.80
C MET A 34 9.17 -5.16 -15.34
N PRO A 35 8.05 -5.43 -16.04
CA PRO A 35 8.01 -5.43 -17.50
C PRO A 35 7.95 -3.98 -18.04
N MET A 36 8.91 -3.14 -17.65
CA MET A 36 9.01 -1.78 -18.16
C MET A 36 9.85 -1.77 -19.43
N ARG A 37 9.32 -1.16 -20.49
CA ARG A 37 10.02 -1.03 -21.78
C ARG A 37 10.16 0.44 -22.16
N LYS A 38 11.40 0.87 -22.40
CA LYS A 38 11.71 2.18 -22.97
C LYS A 38 12.43 1.98 -24.30
N LYS A 39 11.96 2.67 -25.35
CA LYS A 39 12.58 2.58 -26.67
C LYS A 39 13.97 3.22 -26.62
N GLY A 40 15.02 2.45 -26.86
CA GLY A 40 16.38 2.95 -27.11
C GLY A 40 17.28 3.22 -25.89
N SER A 41 16.84 2.97 -24.65
CA SER A 41 17.72 3.06 -23.45
C SER A 41 17.22 2.18 -22.31
N LYS A 42 18.16 1.70 -21.48
CA LYS A 42 17.83 1.03 -20.21
C LYS A 42 17.06 1.99 -19.29
N ILE A 43 16.07 1.46 -18.59
CA ILE A 43 15.30 2.23 -17.61
C ILE A 43 16.13 2.39 -16.36
N LYS A 44 16.18 3.61 -15.82
CA LYS A 44 16.92 3.92 -14.60
C LYS A 44 15.96 4.14 -13.43
N ILE A 45 16.06 3.32 -12.40
CA ILE A 45 15.28 3.46 -11.17
C ILE A 45 16.22 3.87 -10.05
N LEU A 46 15.88 4.95 -9.35
CA LEU A 46 16.54 5.34 -8.11
C LEU A 46 15.70 4.85 -6.94
N ILE A 47 16.26 3.99 -6.09
CA ILE A 47 15.64 3.53 -4.85
C ILE A 47 16.33 4.20 -3.67
N LEU A 48 15.54 4.91 -2.88
CA LEU A 48 15.95 5.62 -1.67
C LEU A 48 15.54 4.81 -0.45
N TRP A 49 16.55 4.37 0.28
CA TRP A 49 16.42 3.53 1.47
C TRP A 49 16.49 4.37 2.73
N PRO A 50 15.86 3.94 3.83
CA PRO A 50 15.73 4.80 4.99
C PRO A 50 16.99 4.81 5.86
N ASN A 51 17.96 3.93 5.62
CA ASN A 51 19.26 3.93 6.27
C ASN A 51 20.29 3.08 5.51
N GLN A 52 21.56 3.33 5.79
CA GLN A 52 22.70 2.64 5.18
C GLN A 52 22.66 1.11 5.29
N ARG A 53 22.14 0.54 6.38
CA ARG A 53 22.06 -0.93 6.55
C ARG A 53 21.17 -1.55 5.49
N LEU A 54 20.04 -0.92 5.21
CA LEU A 54 19.11 -1.36 4.17
C LEU A 54 19.66 -1.08 2.78
N THR A 55 20.31 0.07 2.58
CA THR A 55 20.99 0.39 1.32
C THR A 55 22.01 -0.66 0.93
N MET A 56 22.87 -1.08 1.86
CA MET A 56 23.92 -2.09 1.60
C MET A 56 23.33 -3.46 1.25
N ALA A 57 22.34 -3.92 2.03
CA ALA A 57 21.65 -5.19 1.73
C ALA A 57 20.98 -5.18 0.34
N ALA A 58 20.46 -4.02 -0.07
CA ALA A 58 19.88 -3.85 -1.39
C ALA A 58 20.95 -3.90 -2.49
N ILE A 59 22.07 -3.20 -2.32
CA ILE A 59 23.20 -3.26 -3.27
C ILE A 59 23.62 -4.72 -3.49
N ASP A 60 23.86 -5.47 -2.42
CA ASP A 60 24.26 -6.88 -2.50
C ASP A 60 23.23 -7.75 -3.25
N ALA A 61 21.93 -7.52 -2.99
CA ALA A 61 20.85 -8.25 -3.65
C ALA A 61 20.75 -7.94 -5.16
N PHE A 62 20.91 -6.67 -5.54
CA PHE A 62 20.82 -6.21 -6.93
C PHE A 62 22.09 -6.55 -7.74
N ASP A 63 23.28 -6.50 -7.15
CA ASP A 63 24.55 -6.84 -7.83
C ASP A 63 24.59 -8.31 -8.28
N SER A 64 23.85 -9.17 -7.59
CA SER A 64 23.72 -10.59 -7.91
C SER A 64 22.86 -10.87 -9.16
N HIS A 65 22.23 -9.84 -9.75
CA HIS A 65 21.24 -10.01 -10.82
C HIS A 65 21.48 -9.05 -12.00
N SER A 66 21.55 -9.61 -13.22
CA SER A 66 21.62 -8.81 -14.45
C SER A 66 20.21 -8.52 -14.99
N SER A 67 19.91 -7.25 -15.27
CA SER A 67 18.65 -6.81 -15.88
C SER A 67 18.85 -5.71 -16.93
N ASP A 68 17.82 -5.54 -17.76
CA ASP A 68 17.67 -4.39 -18.66
C ASP A 68 17.30 -3.10 -17.91
N ILE A 69 16.96 -3.23 -16.63
CA ILE A 69 16.71 -2.11 -15.71
C ILE A 69 17.98 -1.85 -14.91
N VAL A 70 18.39 -0.57 -14.87
CA VAL A 70 19.49 -0.11 -14.01
C VAL A 70 18.87 0.42 -12.73
N VAL A 71 19.15 -0.25 -11.62
CA VAL A 71 18.70 0.18 -10.30
C VAL A 71 19.86 0.78 -9.53
N GLN A 72 19.66 1.99 -9.02
CA GLN A 72 20.61 2.68 -8.14
C GLN A 72 20.00 2.73 -6.73
N ASN A 73 20.70 2.15 -5.77
CA ASN A 73 20.29 2.12 -4.36
C ASN A 73 21.07 3.19 -3.58
N ILE A 74 20.37 4.11 -2.89
CA ILE A 74 20.98 5.21 -2.14
C ILE A 74 20.32 5.34 -0.76
N ASP A 75 21.11 5.69 0.26
CA ASP A 75 20.59 6.11 1.56
C ASP A 75 19.93 7.50 1.44
N ILE A 76 18.68 7.63 1.85
CA ILE A 76 17.95 8.89 1.78
C ILE A 76 18.63 10.04 2.54
N SER A 77 19.47 9.75 3.53
CA SER A 77 20.24 10.78 4.25
C SER A 77 21.39 11.36 3.41
N SER A 78 21.99 10.58 2.50
CA SER A 78 23.11 11.03 1.65
C SER A 78 22.66 11.72 0.36
N ILE A 79 21.38 11.58 -0.03
CA ILE A 79 20.86 12.14 -1.29
C ILE A 79 20.92 13.66 -1.37
N LEU A 80 20.97 14.35 -0.23
CA LEU A 80 21.05 15.81 -0.19
C LEU A 80 22.44 16.31 -0.64
N ASP A 81 23.47 15.48 -0.47
CA ASP A 81 24.86 15.77 -0.85
C ASP A 81 25.19 15.30 -2.28
N GLU A 82 24.31 14.50 -2.89
CA GLU A 82 24.47 14.03 -4.27
C GLU A 82 24.23 15.12 -5.32
N ASP A 83 24.97 15.06 -6.43
CA ASP A 83 24.80 15.96 -7.56
C ASP A 83 23.38 15.79 -8.15
N ILE A 84 22.72 16.93 -8.40
CA ILE A 84 21.43 17.03 -9.10
C ILE A 84 21.45 16.26 -10.42
N ARG A 85 22.62 16.11 -11.06
CA ARG A 85 22.79 15.30 -12.29
C ARG A 85 22.47 13.82 -12.07
N THR A 86 22.80 13.25 -10.92
CA THR A 86 22.52 11.84 -10.61
C THR A 86 21.01 11.62 -10.47
N LEU A 87 20.36 12.47 -9.66
CA LEU A 87 18.90 12.53 -9.52
C LEU A 87 18.21 12.73 -10.88
N ASN A 88 18.69 13.64 -11.70
CA ASN A 88 18.09 13.91 -13.01
C ASN A 88 18.32 12.80 -14.05
N SER A 89 19.19 11.83 -13.78
CA SER A 89 19.44 10.72 -14.70
C SER A 89 18.42 9.59 -14.57
N ALA A 90 17.82 9.40 -13.39
CA ALA A 90 16.83 8.36 -13.16
C ALA A 90 15.49 8.68 -13.83
N ASP A 91 14.77 7.66 -14.29
CA ASP A 91 13.44 7.78 -14.89
C ASP A 91 12.34 7.77 -13.83
N VAL A 92 12.54 7.03 -12.73
CA VAL A 92 11.61 6.91 -11.58
C VAL A 92 12.41 6.94 -10.28
N ALA A 93 11.88 7.59 -9.25
CA ALA A 93 12.41 7.50 -7.89
C ALA A 93 11.43 6.75 -6.98
N VAL A 94 11.95 5.88 -6.11
CA VAL A 94 11.19 5.05 -5.19
C VAL A 94 11.68 5.32 -3.77
N PHE A 95 10.82 5.78 -2.89
CA PHE A 95 11.06 5.80 -1.44
C PHE A 95 10.65 4.43 -0.88
N MET A 96 11.64 3.62 -0.52
CA MET A 96 11.43 2.26 -0.04
C MET A 96 11.36 2.25 1.49
N ALA A 97 10.26 1.73 2.03
CA ALA A 97 9.98 1.67 3.46
C ALA A 97 10.29 2.97 4.23
N PRO A 98 9.84 4.16 3.75
CA PRO A 98 10.20 5.42 4.37
C PRO A 98 9.62 5.55 5.77
N GLU A 99 10.33 6.30 6.61
CA GLU A 99 9.92 6.67 7.97
C GLU A 99 9.33 8.08 8.00
N ALA A 100 8.43 8.35 8.96
CA ALA A 100 7.78 9.67 9.08
C ALA A 100 8.80 10.80 9.32
N SER A 101 9.94 10.49 9.95
CA SER A 101 11.07 11.41 10.15
C SER A 101 11.69 11.90 8.83
N GLN A 102 11.44 11.22 7.72
CA GLN A 102 12.08 11.47 6.43
C GLN A 102 11.21 12.30 5.47
N LEU A 103 9.98 12.65 5.86
CA LEU A 103 9.01 13.35 5.00
C LEU A 103 9.56 14.65 4.41
N ALA A 104 10.34 15.43 5.17
CA ALA A 104 10.95 16.66 4.68
C ALA A 104 11.96 16.40 3.55
N VAL A 105 12.78 15.36 3.69
CA VAL A 105 13.75 14.94 2.68
C VAL A 105 13.04 14.38 1.46
N MET A 106 12.04 13.53 1.66
CA MET A 106 11.20 12.98 0.58
C MET A 106 10.54 14.08 -0.25
N LYS A 107 10.01 15.12 0.40
CA LYS A 107 9.43 16.27 -0.29
C LYS A 107 10.47 17.00 -1.14
N THR A 108 11.65 17.26 -0.57
CA THR A 108 12.76 17.92 -1.27
C THR A 108 13.20 17.12 -2.50
N VAL A 109 13.37 15.81 -2.37
CA VAL A 109 13.69 14.91 -3.49
C VAL A 109 12.58 14.95 -4.54
N SER A 110 11.31 14.83 -4.12
CA SER A 110 10.17 14.84 -5.04
C SER A 110 10.08 16.15 -5.83
N ASP A 111 10.35 17.28 -5.18
CA ASP A 111 10.35 18.61 -5.81
C ASP A 111 11.52 18.75 -6.81
N ARG A 112 12.70 18.18 -6.49
CA ARG A 112 13.87 18.12 -7.42
C ARG A 112 13.65 17.18 -8.60
N PHE A 113 12.92 16.09 -8.41
CA PHE A 113 12.66 15.06 -9.42
C PHE A 113 11.54 15.47 -10.40
N TYR A 114 10.82 16.57 -10.13
CA TYR A 114 9.72 17.04 -10.97
C TYR A 114 10.18 17.27 -12.43
N PRO A 115 9.40 16.84 -13.44
CA PRO A 115 8.05 16.27 -13.35
C PRO A 115 8.00 14.73 -13.33
N LYS A 116 9.13 14.05 -13.09
CA LYS A 116 9.22 12.59 -13.22
C LYS A 116 8.51 11.85 -12.07
N PRO A 117 8.05 10.60 -12.31
CA PRO A 117 7.31 9.82 -11.32
C PRO A 117 8.09 9.56 -10.03
N VAL A 118 7.39 9.68 -8.91
CA VAL A 118 7.89 9.22 -7.60
C VAL A 118 6.94 8.20 -6.99
N VAL A 119 7.49 7.17 -6.37
CA VAL A 119 6.76 6.06 -5.75
C VAL A 119 7.08 6.01 -4.26
N MET A 120 6.06 5.94 -3.42
CA MET A 120 6.19 5.62 -2.00
C MET A 120 5.79 4.17 -1.81
N PHE A 121 6.74 3.34 -1.38
CA PHE A 121 6.57 1.91 -1.29
C PHE A 121 6.70 1.44 0.17
N ASN A 122 5.63 0.84 0.71
CA ASN A 122 5.53 0.33 2.07
C ASN A 122 5.95 1.33 3.17
N PRO A 123 5.38 2.56 3.24
CA PRO A 123 5.68 3.49 4.33
C PRO A 123 5.49 2.85 5.71
N LYS A 124 6.38 3.16 6.66
CA LYS A 124 6.38 2.56 8.01
C LYS A 124 5.40 3.18 9.00
N TRP A 125 4.54 4.09 8.54
CA TRP A 125 3.46 4.67 9.33
C TRP A 125 2.12 4.13 8.87
N VAL A 126 1.13 4.13 9.76
CA VAL A 126 -0.24 3.76 9.39
C VAL A 126 -0.99 4.98 8.88
N PHE A 127 -2.09 4.77 8.15
CA PHE A 127 -2.85 5.85 7.53
C PHE A 127 -3.39 6.84 8.57
N GLU A 128 -3.76 6.34 9.74
CA GLU A 128 -4.23 7.11 10.89
C GLU A 128 -3.18 8.08 11.43
N ASP A 129 -1.88 7.80 11.24
CA ASP A 129 -0.80 8.69 11.68
C ASP A 129 -0.72 9.95 10.80
N GLU A 130 -1.24 9.90 9.58
CA GLU A 130 -1.03 10.96 8.57
C GLU A 130 -1.70 12.28 8.93
N VAL A 131 -2.74 12.25 9.75
CA VAL A 131 -3.38 13.46 10.29
C VAL A 131 -2.45 14.23 11.23
N ASN A 132 -1.45 13.55 11.82
CA ASN A 132 -0.50 14.13 12.76
C ASN A 132 0.74 14.70 12.07
N PHE A 133 0.85 14.62 10.74
CA PHE A 133 2.01 15.13 9.99
C PHE A 133 1.98 16.64 9.74
N GLY A 134 0.92 17.34 10.16
CA GLY A 134 0.81 18.79 10.04
C GLY A 134 0.96 19.27 8.60
N GLU A 135 1.96 20.12 8.33
CA GLU A 135 2.22 20.65 6.99
C GLU A 135 2.56 19.56 5.95
N MET A 136 3.10 18.41 6.39
CA MET A 136 3.47 17.31 5.50
C MET A 136 2.28 16.42 5.11
N SER A 137 1.12 16.53 5.79
CA SER A 137 -0.08 15.76 5.44
C SER A 137 -0.52 16.00 4.00
N GLY A 138 -0.39 17.23 3.49
CA GLY A 138 -0.70 17.56 2.09
C GLY A 138 0.27 16.92 1.10
N PHE A 139 1.55 16.77 1.47
CA PHE A 139 2.54 16.08 0.65
C PHE A 139 2.26 14.57 0.61
N VAL A 140 2.03 13.92 1.76
CA VAL A 140 1.71 12.49 1.82
C VAL A 140 0.39 12.19 1.10
N GLY A 141 -0.64 13.00 1.33
CA GLY A 141 -1.94 12.89 0.66
C GLY A 141 -1.90 13.16 -0.85
N SER A 142 -0.80 13.69 -1.39
CA SER A 142 -0.62 13.85 -2.83
C SER A 142 -0.27 12.54 -3.56
N PHE A 143 0.09 11.49 -2.82
CA PHE A 143 0.38 10.17 -3.39
C PHE A 143 -0.90 9.37 -3.57
N GLU A 144 -1.16 8.98 -4.81
CA GLU A 144 -2.32 8.17 -5.17
C GLU A 144 -2.03 6.69 -4.86
N VAL A 145 -2.83 6.10 -3.97
CA VAL A 145 -2.70 4.67 -3.66
C VAL A 145 -3.18 3.85 -4.85
N VAL A 146 -2.24 3.16 -5.52
CA VAL A 146 -2.51 2.30 -6.68
C VAL A 146 -2.59 0.83 -6.31
N TYR A 147 -1.94 0.43 -5.22
CA TYR A 147 -2.06 -0.90 -4.65
C TYR A 147 -1.96 -0.80 -3.12
N SER A 148 -2.87 -1.46 -2.42
CA SER A 148 -2.79 -1.60 -0.97
C SER A 148 -3.42 -2.92 -0.54
N PHE A 149 -2.68 -3.68 0.25
CA PHE A 149 -3.17 -4.83 0.98
C PHE A 149 -2.88 -4.59 2.46
N MET A 150 -3.94 -4.53 3.26
CA MET A 150 -3.85 -4.36 4.71
C MET A 150 -4.59 -5.51 5.38
N GLY A 151 -3.84 -6.38 6.06
CA GLY A 151 -4.40 -7.46 6.86
C GLY A 151 -5.13 -6.92 8.08
N LEU A 152 -6.23 -7.55 8.44
CA LEU A 152 -7.09 -7.21 9.56
C LEU A 152 -7.31 -8.46 10.41
N GLU A 153 -7.22 -8.32 11.73
CA GLU A 153 -7.75 -9.31 12.67
C GLU A 153 -8.65 -8.56 13.65
N VAL A 154 -9.95 -8.88 13.65
CA VAL A 154 -10.88 -8.39 14.68
C VAL A 154 -11.24 -9.52 15.61
N ARG A 155 -11.03 -9.29 16.90
CA ARG A 155 -11.39 -10.20 17.98
C ARG A 155 -12.74 -9.79 18.55
N GLY A 156 -13.77 -10.59 18.29
CA GLY A 156 -15.02 -10.55 19.02
C GLY A 156 -14.92 -11.30 20.36
N ILE A 157 -15.97 -11.22 21.17
CA ILE A 157 -16.03 -11.87 22.50
C ILE A 157 -15.91 -13.40 22.40
N LEU A 158 -16.41 -14.02 21.32
CA LEU A 158 -16.45 -15.48 21.13
C LEU A 158 -15.82 -15.96 19.81
N SER A 159 -15.33 -15.06 18.95
CA SER A 159 -14.75 -15.45 17.66
C SER A 159 -13.68 -14.47 17.19
N LYS A 160 -12.73 -14.98 16.41
CA LYS A 160 -11.77 -14.17 15.64
C LYS A 160 -12.21 -14.16 14.19
N LYS A 161 -12.17 -13.01 13.54
CA LYS A 161 -12.32 -12.90 12.09
C LYS A 161 -11.11 -12.22 11.50
N LYS A 162 -10.53 -12.85 10.49
CA LYS A 162 -9.50 -12.25 9.66
C LYS A 162 -10.16 -11.57 8.46
N GLY A 163 -9.55 -10.50 8.01
CA GLY A 163 -10.01 -9.77 6.84
C GLY A 163 -8.86 -9.05 6.17
N VAL A 164 -9.16 -8.42 5.05
CA VAL A 164 -8.20 -7.63 4.28
C VAL A 164 -8.91 -6.41 3.74
N VAL A 165 -8.32 -5.22 3.90
CA VAL A 165 -8.64 -4.07 3.06
C VAL A 165 -7.75 -4.12 1.83
N PHE A 166 -8.36 -4.12 0.65
CA PHE A 166 -7.66 -4.29 -0.61
C PHE A 166 -8.07 -3.22 -1.63
N LYS A 167 -7.06 -2.64 -2.28
CA LYS A 167 -7.22 -1.84 -3.49
C LYS A 167 -6.16 -2.24 -4.51
N CYS A 168 -6.56 -2.37 -5.77
CA CYS A 168 -5.66 -2.58 -6.89
C CYS A 168 -6.17 -1.82 -8.10
N VAL A 169 -5.37 -0.89 -8.61
CA VAL A 169 -5.66 -0.14 -9.83
C VAL A 169 -5.16 -0.92 -11.03
N LYS A 170 -6.06 -1.21 -11.97
CA LYS A 170 -5.72 -1.90 -13.21
C LYS A 170 -5.43 -0.91 -14.33
N ASP A 171 -4.43 -1.23 -15.15
CA ASP A 171 -4.09 -0.52 -16.39
C ASP A 171 -3.85 0.99 -16.22
N GLY A 172 -3.45 1.43 -15.03
CA GLY A 172 -3.18 2.84 -14.72
C GLY A 172 -4.43 3.73 -14.66
N VAL A 173 -5.64 3.18 -14.71
CA VAL A 173 -6.89 3.95 -14.64
C VAL A 173 -7.30 4.16 -13.19
N LEU A 174 -6.97 5.32 -12.64
CA LEU A 174 -7.21 5.67 -11.23
C LEU A 174 -8.69 5.90 -10.89
N SER A 175 -9.54 6.07 -11.90
CA SER A 175 -10.95 6.41 -11.73
C SER A 175 -11.81 5.15 -11.67
N GLY A 176 -12.65 5.04 -10.63
CA GLY A 176 -13.66 3.99 -10.49
C GLY A 176 -13.26 2.83 -9.59
N GLU A 177 -11.96 2.61 -9.36
CA GLU A 177 -11.48 1.54 -8.49
C GLU A 177 -11.87 1.78 -7.03
N ARG A 178 -12.45 0.74 -6.42
CA ARG A 178 -12.98 0.78 -5.05
C ARG A 178 -12.01 0.12 -4.08
N TRP A 179 -12.04 0.59 -2.84
CA TRP A 179 -11.47 -0.12 -1.72
C TRP A 179 -12.44 -1.22 -1.31
N ASN A 180 -11.99 -2.47 -1.31
CA ASN A 180 -12.80 -3.63 -0.95
C ASN A 180 -12.38 -4.12 0.43
N VAL A 181 -13.36 -4.46 1.27
CA VAL A 181 -13.12 -5.17 2.53
C VAL A 181 -13.50 -6.62 2.31
N PHE A 182 -12.53 -7.51 2.45
CA PHE A 182 -12.69 -8.95 2.43
C PHE A 182 -12.66 -9.52 3.84
N VAL A 183 -13.43 -10.57 4.09
CA VAL A 183 -13.45 -11.29 5.36
C VAL A 183 -13.39 -12.78 5.09
N GLU A 184 -12.61 -13.48 5.91
CA GLU A 184 -12.53 -14.94 5.90
C GLU A 184 -13.81 -15.54 6.50
N GLU A 185 -14.47 -16.41 5.74
CA GLU A 185 -15.59 -17.23 6.20
C GLU A 185 -15.09 -18.52 6.87
N GLU A 186 -16.00 -19.31 7.46
CA GLU A 186 -15.66 -20.50 8.27
C GLU A 186 -14.89 -21.57 7.48
N GLU A 187 -15.02 -21.58 6.15
CA GLU A 187 -14.35 -22.50 5.22
C GLU A 187 -13.00 -21.94 4.67
N GLY A 188 -12.56 -20.77 5.14
CA GLY A 188 -11.32 -20.13 4.70
C GLY A 188 -11.45 -19.27 3.43
N GLU A 189 -12.64 -19.19 2.85
CA GLU A 189 -12.89 -18.35 1.66
C GLU A 189 -12.96 -16.86 2.01
N LEU A 190 -12.36 -16.00 1.19
CA LEU A 190 -12.44 -14.55 1.32
C LEU A 190 -13.62 -14.00 0.56
N ARG A 191 -14.55 -13.35 1.27
CA ARG A 191 -15.72 -12.71 0.67
C ARG A 191 -15.68 -11.19 0.81
N VAL A 192 -16.05 -10.47 -0.25
CA VAL A 192 -16.28 -9.02 -0.19
C VAL A 192 -17.51 -8.72 0.65
N VAL A 193 -17.32 -7.96 1.72
CA VAL A 193 -18.41 -7.57 2.64
C VAL A 193 -18.74 -6.08 2.59
N SER A 194 -17.82 -5.25 2.10
CA SER A 194 -18.05 -3.80 1.90
C SER A 194 -17.15 -3.23 0.80
N ARG A 195 -17.57 -2.08 0.25
CA ARG A 195 -16.85 -1.32 -0.77
C ARG A 195 -16.86 0.17 -0.44
N PHE A 196 -15.70 0.81 -0.47
CA PHE A 196 -15.54 2.23 -0.18
C PHE A 196 -15.01 2.99 -1.41
N LYS A 197 -15.40 4.27 -1.52
CA LYS A 197 -14.92 5.17 -2.59
C LYS A 197 -13.54 5.74 -2.26
N SER A 198 -13.30 6.02 -0.98
CA SER A 198 -12.02 6.47 -0.41
C SER A 198 -11.42 5.36 0.46
N ARG A 199 -10.16 5.54 0.88
CA ARG A 199 -9.52 4.62 1.83
C ARG A 199 -10.35 4.62 3.12
N PRO A 200 -10.85 3.47 3.58
CA PRO A 200 -11.58 3.41 4.82
C PRO A 200 -10.62 3.56 6.00
N SER A 201 -11.07 4.25 7.04
CA SER A 201 -10.41 4.29 8.35
C SER A 201 -10.56 2.95 9.08
N ILE A 202 -9.68 2.66 10.04
CA ILE A 202 -9.81 1.48 10.90
C ILE A 202 -11.19 1.41 11.57
N THR A 203 -11.74 2.53 12.04
CA THR A 203 -13.06 2.60 12.67
C THR A 203 -14.20 2.22 11.71
N GLU A 204 -14.14 2.64 10.44
CA GLU A 204 -15.13 2.25 9.43
C GLU A 204 -15.05 0.75 9.15
N VAL A 205 -13.84 0.20 9.07
CA VAL A 205 -13.61 -1.23 8.88
C VAL A 205 -14.12 -2.03 10.08
N GLU A 206 -13.81 -1.62 11.31
CA GLU A 206 -14.29 -2.25 12.54
C GLU A 206 -15.83 -2.27 12.60
N ASN A 207 -16.48 -1.16 12.27
CA ASN A 207 -17.94 -1.08 12.23
C ASN A 207 -18.56 -2.06 11.22
N VAL A 208 -17.95 -2.20 10.03
CA VAL A 208 -18.37 -3.22 9.04
C VAL A 208 -18.27 -4.63 9.65
N LEU A 209 -17.16 -4.91 10.34
CA LEU A 209 -16.89 -6.23 10.92
C LEU A 209 -17.83 -6.54 12.11
N TYR A 210 -18.08 -5.58 13.00
CA TYR A 210 -19.05 -5.74 14.08
C TYR A 210 -20.47 -5.98 13.56
N ASN A 211 -20.89 -5.24 12.54
CA ASN A 211 -22.20 -5.46 11.91
C ASN A 211 -22.32 -6.87 11.31
N LEU A 212 -21.26 -7.36 10.65
CA LEU A 212 -21.23 -8.74 10.14
C LEU A 212 -21.28 -9.79 11.25
N MET A 213 -20.57 -9.56 12.35
CA MET A 213 -20.62 -10.45 13.52
C MET A 213 -22.03 -10.47 14.14
N ALA A 214 -22.67 -9.30 14.27
CA ALA A 214 -24.02 -9.19 14.82
C ALA A 214 -25.07 -9.94 13.95
N ILE A 215 -24.99 -9.80 12.63
CA ILE A 215 -25.89 -10.51 11.70
C ILE A 215 -25.70 -12.03 11.80
N ASN A 216 -24.46 -12.48 11.98
CA ASN A 216 -24.12 -13.90 12.03
C ASN A 216 -24.12 -14.51 13.44
N SER A 217 -24.48 -13.72 14.47
CA SER A 217 -24.49 -14.16 15.86
C SER A 217 -25.49 -15.31 16.07
N PRO A 218 -25.16 -16.30 16.94
CA PRO A 218 -26.06 -17.40 17.28
C PRO A 218 -27.45 -16.92 17.72
N VAL A 219 -27.52 -15.83 18.48
CA VAL A 219 -28.79 -15.26 18.97
C VAL A 219 -29.66 -14.77 17.82
N THR A 220 -29.06 -14.09 16.83
CA THR A 220 -29.76 -13.57 15.65
C THR A 220 -30.20 -14.70 14.73
N LYS A 221 -29.37 -15.74 14.57
CA LYS A 221 -29.72 -16.97 13.84
C LYS A 221 -30.88 -17.70 14.51
N SER A 222 -30.87 -17.85 15.85
CA SER A 222 -31.96 -18.47 16.61
C SER A 222 -33.27 -17.67 16.51
N ALA A 223 -33.21 -16.34 16.58
CA ALA A 223 -34.40 -15.50 16.42
C ALA A 223 -35.00 -15.59 15.01
N LYS A 224 -34.17 -15.63 13.96
CA LYS A 224 -34.63 -15.86 12.59
C LYS A 224 -35.26 -17.24 12.43
N PHE A 225 -34.64 -18.28 12.97
CA PHE A 225 -35.18 -19.64 12.96
C PHE A 225 -36.56 -19.73 13.64
N LEU A 226 -36.73 -19.10 14.80
CA LEU A 226 -38.03 -19.02 15.49
C LEU A 226 -39.06 -18.24 14.68
N LYS A 227 -38.66 -17.12 14.05
CA LYS A 227 -39.54 -16.34 13.17
C LYS A 227 -39.98 -17.15 11.95
N ASP A 228 -39.07 -17.89 11.32
CA ASP A 228 -39.34 -18.73 10.14
C ASP A 228 -40.23 -19.93 10.50
N LEU A 229 -40.08 -20.49 11.70
CA LEU A 229 -41.00 -21.49 12.24
C LEU A 229 -42.41 -20.91 12.42
N VAL A 230 -42.53 -19.73 13.02
CA VAL A 230 -43.83 -19.09 13.26
C VAL A 230 -44.51 -18.65 11.95
N SER A 231 -43.76 -18.14 10.97
CA SER A 231 -44.31 -17.73 9.67
C SER A 231 -44.80 -18.92 8.84
N ASN A 232 -44.10 -20.06 8.88
CA ASN A 232 -44.54 -21.29 8.22
C ASN A 232 -45.83 -21.87 8.85
N VAL A 233 -46.03 -21.69 10.16
CA VAL A 233 -47.25 -22.12 10.87
C VAL A 233 -48.43 -21.15 10.65
N THR A 234 -48.16 -19.86 10.45
CA THR A 234 -49.20 -18.82 10.30
C THR A 234 -49.56 -18.46 8.86
N GLY A 235 -48.92 -19.07 7.85
CA GLY A 235 -49.38 -19.06 6.46
C GLY A 235 -49.32 -17.71 5.73
N LYS A 236 -48.53 -16.74 6.21
CA LYS A 236 -48.26 -15.47 5.50
C LYS A 236 -46.83 -15.46 4.99
N LYS A 237 -46.70 -15.63 3.66
CA LYS A 237 -45.50 -15.23 2.91
C LYS A 237 -45.44 -13.71 2.79
#